data_AF-A0A920NA62-F1
#
_entry.id   AF-A0A920NA62-F1
#
_cell.length_a   1.000
_cell.length_b   1.000
_cell.length_c   1.000
_cell.angle_alpha   90.00
_cell.angle_beta   90.00
_cell.angle_gamma   90.00
#
_symmetry.space_group_name_H-M   'P 1'
#
loop_
_entity.id
_entity.type
_entity.pdbx_description
1 polymer ?
#
loop_
_entity_poly.entity_id
_entity_poly.type
_entity_poly.pdbx_seq_one_letter_code
_entity_poly.pdbx_strand_id
1 'polypeptide(L)'
;MIPGLLRRTHMTFDWGTYHPSIIEILIVVETFAFVCLGMLLFAKVLPLIPLFDIKEGMVNRRLIKVGRRVVPATIREGLPHHYYEKKH
;
A
#
# COMPACT_ATOMS: atom_id res chain seq x y z
N MET A 1 13.43 -27.49 -0.79
CA MET A 1 14.07 -28.13 -1.97
C MET A 1 13.52 -27.56 -3.27
N ILE A 2 14.38 -27.17 -4.19
CA ILE A 2 14.03 -26.86 -5.58
C ILE A 2 13.82 -28.21 -6.29
N PRO A 3 12.66 -28.48 -6.92
CA PRO A 3 12.38 -29.77 -7.56
C PRO A 3 13.47 -30.26 -8.53
N GLY A 4 14.27 -29.34 -9.09
CA GLY A 4 15.41 -29.65 -9.96
C GLY A 4 16.57 -30.42 -9.32
N LEU A 5 16.77 -30.30 -8.00
CA LEU A 5 17.80 -31.05 -7.25
C LEU A 5 17.31 -32.40 -6.73
N LEU A 6 15.99 -32.58 -6.61
CA LEU A 6 15.33 -33.85 -6.26
C LEU A 6 15.09 -34.73 -7.49
N ARG A 7 15.34 -34.22 -8.71
CA ARG A 7 15.27 -35.03 -9.92
C ARG A 7 16.38 -36.07 -9.86
N ARG A 8 16.01 -37.35 -9.96
CA ARG A 8 16.92 -38.51 -10.00
C ARG A 8 18.15 -38.21 -10.86
N THR A 9 19.27 -37.87 -10.21
CA THR A 9 20.56 -37.63 -10.87
C THR A 9 21.23 -38.97 -11.16
N HIS A 10 22.22 -38.97 -12.08
CA HIS A 10 22.85 -40.18 -12.61
C HIS A 10 23.54 -41.05 -11.55
N MET A 11 23.87 -40.49 -10.38
CA MET A 11 24.28 -41.24 -9.19
C MET A 11 23.09 -41.49 -8.28
N THR A 12 22.58 -42.72 -8.30
CA THR A 12 21.40 -43.18 -7.54
C THR A 12 21.64 -43.26 -6.03
N PHE A 13 22.91 -43.30 -5.60
CA PHE A 13 23.31 -43.44 -4.20
C PHE A 13 23.13 -42.15 -3.37
N ASP A 14 23.14 -40.96 -4.00
CA ASP A 14 23.02 -39.66 -3.32
C ASP A 14 21.58 -39.10 -3.28
N TRP A 15 20.56 -39.92 -3.57
CA TRP A 15 19.17 -39.48 -3.48
C TRP A 15 18.74 -39.35 -2.02
N GLY A 16 18.91 -38.14 -1.47
CA GLY A 16 18.46 -37.79 -0.12
C GLY A 16 16.99 -37.38 -0.06
N THR A 17 16.32 -37.72 1.05
CA THR A 17 14.99 -37.19 1.37
C THR A 17 15.13 -35.91 2.19
N TYR A 18 14.39 -34.86 1.83
CA TYR A 18 14.42 -33.60 2.57
C TYR A 18 13.46 -33.66 3.76
N HIS A 19 14.00 -33.52 4.96
CA HIS A 19 13.23 -33.38 6.19
C HIS A 19 13.42 -31.95 6.69
N PRO A 20 12.39 -31.09 6.61
CA PRO A 20 12.53 -29.69 7.01
C PRO A 20 12.86 -29.61 8.50
N SER A 21 13.94 -28.89 8.79
CA SER A 21 14.32 -28.53 10.15
C SER A 21 13.40 -27.42 10.67
N ILE A 22 13.17 -27.40 11.98
CA ILE A 22 12.38 -26.36 12.62
C ILE A 22 12.97 -24.95 12.36
N ILE A 23 14.29 -24.85 12.20
CA ILE A 23 14.96 -23.60 11.84
C ILE A 23 14.51 -23.09 10.46
N GLU A 24 14.35 -23.98 9.48
CA GLU A 24 13.92 -23.57 8.12
C GLU A 24 12.50 -23.01 8.14
N ILE A 25 11.62 -23.60 8.95
CA ILE A 25 10.25 -23.10 9.14
C ILE A 25 10.26 -21.74 9.83
N LEU A 26 11.09 -21.58 10.88
CA LEU A 26 11.22 -20.32 11.60
C LEU A 26 11.72 -19.19 10.70
N ILE A 27 12.72 -19.45 9.85
CA ILE A 27 13.21 -18.44 8.89
C ILE A 27 12.09 -17.99 7.95
N VAL A 28 11.29 -18.92 7.43
CA VAL A 28 10.17 -18.56 6.56
C VAL A 28 9.16 -17.68 7.31
N VAL A 29 8.74 -18.06 8.50
CA VAL A 29 7.79 -17.27 9.31
C VAL A 29 8.38 -15.90 9.67
N GLU A 30 9.67 -15.85 10.01
CA GLU A 30 10.39 -14.63 10.36
C GLU A 30 10.40 -13.64 9.19
N THR A 31 10.62 -14.10 7.95
CA THR A 31 10.58 -13.17 6.80
C THR A 31 9.24 -12.46 6.64
N PHE A 32 8.12 -13.16 6.83
CA PHE A 32 6.79 -12.53 6.80
C PHE A 32 6.58 -11.60 7.99
N ALA A 33 6.99 -12.03 9.18
CA ALA A 33 6.88 -11.22 10.39
C ALA A 33 7.71 -9.92 10.28
N PHE A 34 8.92 -10.01 9.73
CA PHE A 34 9.81 -8.88 9.55
C PHE A 34 9.26 -7.87 8.54
N VAL A 35 8.71 -8.33 7.41
CA VAL A 35 8.04 -7.45 6.44
C VAL A 35 6.81 -6.79 7.06
N CYS A 36 5.96 -7.54 7.75
CA CYS A 36 4.79 -7.00 8.44
C CYS A 36 5.19 -5.96 9.49
N LEU A 37 6.20 -6.26 10.31
CA LEU A 37 6.75 -5.32 11.29
C LEU A 37 7.29 -4.07 10.62
N GLY A 38 8.03 -4.20 9.52
CA GLY A 38 8.53 -3.08 8.72
C GLY A 38 7.41 -2.19 8.19
N MET A 39 6.32 -2.79 7.68
CA MET A 39 5.14 -2.05 7.22
C MET A 39 4.45 -1.29 8.37
N LEU A 40 4.34 -1.90 9.55
CA LEU A 40 3.77 -1.26 10.74
C LEU A 40 4.64 -0.12 11.26
N LEU A 41 5.96 -0.30 11.29
CA LEU A 41 6.91 0.75 11.66
C LEU A 41 6.85 1.91 10.67
N PHE A 42 6.83 1.63 9.38
CA PHE A 42 6.66 2.64 8.33
C PHE A 42 5.35 3.43 8.52
N ALA A 43 4.23 2.73 8.70
CA ALA A 43 2.92 3.35 8.91
C ALA A 43 2.83 4.20 10.19
N LYS A 44 3.64 3.89 11.21
CA LYS A 44 3.67 4.64 12.47
C LYS A 44 4.61 5.84 12.42
N VAL A 45 5.79 5.70 11.79
CA VAL A 45 6.83 6.73 11.77
C VAL A 45 6.60 7.74 10.66
N LEU A 46 6.15 7.27 9.49
CA LEU A 46 5.91 8.11 8.33
C LEU A 46 4.40 8.24 8.10
N PRO A 47 3.91 9.44 7.74
CA PRO A 47 2.50 9.63 7.47
C PRO A 47 2.12 8.81 6.22
N LEU A 48 1.16 7.89 6.39
CA LEU A 48 0.68 7.02 5.30
C LEU A 48 0.15 7.83 4.12
N ILE A 49 -0.53 8.94 4.42
CA ILE A 49 -0.97 9.92 3.43
C ILE A 49 -0.01 11.10 3.55
N PRO A 50 0.71 11.44 2.47
CA PRO A 50 1.67 12.52 2.56
C PRO A 50 0.94 13.86 2.77
N LEU A 51 1.54 14.73 3.59
CA LEU A 51 0.91 15.99 3.99
C LEU A 51 0.73 16.97 2.82
N PHE A 52 1.55 16.87 1.77
CA PHE A 52 1.41 17.71 0.57
C PHE A 52 0.11 17.41 -0.18
N ASP A 53 -0.26 16.14 -0.35
CA ASP A 53 -1.52 15.74 -1.00
C ASP A 53 -2.73 16.29 -0.25
N ILE A 54 -2.70 16.21 1.09
CA ILE A 54 -3.77 16.77 1.93
C ILE A 54 -3.83 18.29 1.76
N LYS A 55 -2.68 18.96 1.75
CA LYS A 55 -2.60 20.42 1.64
C LYS A 55 -3.11 20.91 0.29
N GLU A 56 -2.73 20.28 -0.81
CA GLU A 56 -3.22 20.61 -2.16
C GLU A 56 -4.72 20.32 -2.29
N GLY A 57 -5.17 19.17 -1.75
CA GLY A 57 -6.59 18.82 -1.70
C GLY A 57 -7.43 19.83 -0.91
N MET A 58 -6.90 20.38 0.17
CA MET A 58 -7.56 21.42 0.98
C MET A 58 -7.63 22.77 0.24
N VAL A 59 -6.58 23.16 -0.47
CA VAL A 59 -6.55 24.40 -1.26
C VAL A 59 -7.61 24.36 -2.38
N ASN A 60 -7.82 23.20 -2.98
CA ASN A 60 -8.79 23.03 -4.06
C ASN A 60 -10.24 22.78 -3.58
N ARG A 61 -10.44 22.57 -2.28
CA ARG A 61 -11.76 22.31 -1.70
C ARG A 61 -12.45 23.63 -1.35
N ARG A 62 -13.64 23.84 -1.91
CA ARG A 62 -14.47 25.02 -1.64
C ARG A 62 -15.90 24.62 -1.34
N LEU A 63 -16.56 25.39 -0.49
CA LEU A 63 -18.00 25.28 -0.31
C LEU A 63 -18.65 25.98 -1.50
N ILE A 64 -19.44 25.24 -2.28
CA ILE A 64 -20.28 25.79 -3.35
C ILE A 64 -21.73 25.66 -2.95
N LYS A 65 -22.54 26.66 -3.31
CA LYS A 65 -23.99 26.61 -3.11
C LYS A 65 -24.63 26.06 -4.39
N VAL A 66 -25.20 24.86 -4.29
CA VAL A 66 -25.94 24.24 -5.41
C VAL A 66 -27.42 24.31 -5.07
N GLY A 67 -28.14 25.18 -5.78
CA GLY A 67 -29.55 25.48 -5.47
C GLY A 67 -29.72 26.01 -4.04
N ARG A 68 -30.44 25.26 -3.19
CA ARG A 68 -30.71 25.61 -1.78
C ARG A 68 -29.74 24.97 -0.76
N ARG A 69 -28.79 24.13 -1.19
CA ARG A 69 -27.89 23.41 -0.28
C ARG A 69 -26.43 23.79 -0.51
N VAL A 70 -25.67 23.93 0.58
CA VAL A 70 -24.22 24.13 0.54
C VAL A 70 -23.55 22.76 0.58
N VAL A 71 -22.69 22.48 -0.41
CA VAL A 71 -21.96 21.22 -0.51
C VAL A 71 -20.46 21.48 -0.62
N PRO A 72 -19.62 20.67 0.06
CA PRO A 72 -18.19 20.72 -0.15
C PRO A 72 -17.87 20.11 -1.51
N ALA A 73 -17.33 20.92 -2.43
CA ALA A 73 -16.94 20.47 -3.76
C ALA A 73 -15.48 20.82 -4.06
N THR A 74 -14.90 20.08 -4.99
CA THR A 74 -13.61 20.41 -5.60
C THR A 74 -13.88 21.13 -6.91
N ILE A 75 -13.31 22.32 -7.10
CA ILE A 75 -13.48 23.04 -8.37
C ILE A 75 -12.65 22.32 -9.43
N ARG A 76 -13.30 21.96 -10.54
CA ARG A 76 -12.64 21.47 -11.75
C ARG A 76 -12.82 22.54 -12.82
N GLU A 77 -11.85 22.65 -13.73
CA GLU A 77 -11.82 23.68 -14.77
C GLU A 77 -13.09 23.70 -15.66
N GLY A 78 -13.80 22.57 -15.75
CA GLY A 78 -15.10 22.45 -16.43
C GLY A 78 -16.35 22.73 -15.57
N LEU A 79 -16.21 23.19 -14.33
CA LEU A 79 -17.36 23.51 -13.48
C LEU A 79 -18.02 24.81 -13.96
N PRO A 80 -19.34 24.83 -14.26
CA PRO A 80 -20.00 26.00 -14.79
C PRO A 80 -19.88 27.24 -13.89
N HIS A 81 -19.64 28.40 -14.51
CA HIS A 81 -19.26 29.61 -13.78
C HIS A 81 -20.35 30.21 -12.87
N HIS A 82 -21.60 29.76 -13.02
CA HIS A 82 -22.73 30.22 -12.22
C HIS A 82 -22.72 29.73 -10.77
N TYR A 83 -21.82 28.81 -10.40
CA TYR A 83 -21.63 28.35 -9.02
C TYR A 83 -20.44 29.03 -8.30
N TYR A 84 -19.69 29.93 -8.97
CA TYR A 84 -18.61 30.66 -8.31
C TYR A 84 -19.17 31.78 -7.44
N GLU A 85 -19.19 31.56 -6.13
CA GLU A 85 -19.44 32.63 -5.16
C GLU A 85 -18.30 33.67 -5.28
N LYS A 86 -18.62 34.91 -5.71
CA LYS A 86 -17.68 36.04 -5.73
C LYS A 86 -17.23 36.30 -4.29
N LYS A 87 -15.95 36.05 -3.99
CA LYS A 87 -15.31 36.64 -2.82
C LYS A 87 -15.01 38.10 -3.18
N HIS A 88 -15.62 39.04 -2.46
CA HIS A 88 -15.07 40.38 -2.28
C HIS A 88 -13.83 40.30 -1.40
#